data_AF-A0A9D5QZI6-F1
#
_entry.id   AF-A0A9D5QZI6-F1
#
_cell.length_a   1.000
_cell.length_b   1.000
_cell.length_c   1.000
_cell.angle_alpha   90.00
_cell.angle_beta   90.00
_cell.angle_gamma   90.00
#
_symmetry.space_group_name_H-M   'P 1'
#
loop_
_entity.id
_entity.type
_entity.pdbx_description
1 polymer ?
#
loop_
_entity_poly.entity_id
_entity_poly.type
_entity_poly.pdbx_seq_one_letter_code
_entity_poly.pdbx_strand_id
1 'polypeptide(L)'
;MKRLPMLSAAVVLIMQAPALPEGENNNEEFENDPVVFAALDAIPVGIMPEDLSLIPGHIKRLTEADYRAVAASLGIEVAAMKAVVDIEAGPSHQGFYAPGQPIINFDLTMFRRIAARRGVNLTPYTRTHQEVFARPNVRTYGSMQGGQQARLRAAWDIDSVVAAEATFWGMFQIGGFNWDKCGAKSLDDFVRRMRRSEREQLDMFAEFIKTSGLARHLRSHNWEAFARGYNGPGYARRGYHTRMASAYTQYKQKEKK
;
A
#
# COMPACT_ATOMS: atom_id res chain seq x y z
N MET A 1 -8.20 28.00 -2.52
CA MET A 1 -8.03 26.60 -2.07
C MET A 1 -7.20 25.83 -3.09
N LYS A 2 -5.93 25.52 -2.77
CA LYS A 2 -5.02 24.82 -3.69
C LYS A 2 -5.43 23.35 -3.79
N ARG A 3 -5.78 22.90 -5.00
CA ARG A 3 -6.15 21.51 -5.30
C ARG A 3 -4.94 20.59 -5.05
N LEU A 4 -5.14 19.58 -4.20
CA LEU A 4 -4.23 18.45 -4.06
C LEU A 4 -4.11 17.77 -5.44
N PRO A 5 -2.91 17.56 -6.02
CA PRO A 5 -2.79 16.84 -7.27
C PRO A 5 -3.21 15.39 -6.98
N MET A 6 -4.37 14.98 -7.51
CA MET A 6 -4.75 13.57 -7.51
C MET A 6 -3.61 12.76 -8.13
N LEU A 7 -3.06 11.82 -7.36
CA LEU A 7 -2.22 10.76 -7.88
C LEU A 7 -3.04 9.96 -8.90
N SER A 8 -2.94 10.36 -10.17
CA SER A 8 -3.38 9.53 -11.28
C SER A 8 -2.45 8.32 -11.29
N ALA A 9 -2.96 7.13 -11.01
CA ALA A 9 -2.21 5.88 -11.13
C ALA A 9 -1.66 5.77 -12.55
N ALA A 10 -0.35 5.83 -12.72
CA ALA A 10 0.31 5.43 -13.95
C ALA A 10 0.91 4.06 -13.68
N VAL A 11 0.09 3.02 -13.76
CA VAL A 11 0.55 1.64 -13.62
C VAL A 11 0.14 0.84 -14.84
N VAL A 12 1.10 0.66 -15.75
CA VAL A 12 0.98 -0.25 -16.89
C VAL A 12 2.20 -1.19 -16.91
N LEU A 13 1.92 -2.42 -16.49
CA LEU A 13 2.28 -3.73 -17.07
C LEU A 13 3.75 -4.08 -17.37
N ILE A 14 4.27 -5.12 -16.68
CA ILE A 14 5.15 -6.16 -17.27
C ILE A 14 4.71 -7.55 -16.74
N MET A 15 4.89 -8.55 -17.62
CA MET A 15 4.17 -9.82 -17.81
C MET A 15 4.53 -11.06 -16.94
N GLN A 16 3.61 -12.05 -17.05
CA GLN A 16 3.69 -13.52 -17.00
C GLN A 16 4.03 -14.23 -15.68
N ALA A 17 3.05 -14.99 -15.17
CA ALA A 17 3.23 -16.06 -14.18
C ALA A 17 2.42 -17.31 -14.63
N PRO A 18 2.91 -18.53 -14.36
CA PRO A 18 2.36 -19.78 -14.88
C PRO A 18 1.11 -20.25 -14.12
N ALA A 19 0.34 -21.14 -14.75
CA ALA A 19 -0.86 -21.77 -14.18
C ALA A 19 -0.51 -22.66 -12.97
N LEU A 20 -1.36 -22.63 -11.94
CA LEU A 20 -1.33 -23.54 -10.79
C LEU A 20 -2.65 -24.32 -10.67
N PRO A 21 -2.61 -25.56 -10.16
CA PRO A 21 -3.73 -26.50 -10.22
C PRO A 21 -4.75 -26.33 -9.09
N GLU A 22 -5.92 -26.92 -9.31
CA GLU A 22 -7.11 -26.89 -8.44
C GLU A 22 -7.06 -27.86 -7.24
N GLY A 23 -7.91 -27.56 -6.23
CA GLY A 23 -8.30 -28.41 -5.09
C GLY A 23 -7.92 -27.80 -3.74
N GLU A 24 -8.73 -27.76 -2.68
CA GLU A 24 -10.05 -28.32 -2.35
C GLU A 24 -10.63 -27.50 -1.16
N ASN A 25 -11.96 -27.58 -0.99
CA ASN A 25 -12.77 -26.94 0.04
C ASN A 25 -12.40 -27.34 1.47
N ASN A 26 -12.71 -26.50 2.46
CA ASN A 26 -13.30 -26.90 3.75
C ASN A 26 -13.97 -25.70 4.44
N ASN A 27 -15.26 -25.89 4.75
CA ASN A 27 -16.12 -24.98 5.49
C ASN A 27 -15.79 -24.99 6.98
N GLU A 28 -15.89 -23.85 7.66
CA GLU A 28 -16.26 -23.80 9.08
C GLU A 28 -16.86 -22.42 9.40
N GLU A 29 -18.13 -22.43 9.80
CA GLU A 29 -18.93 -21.32 10.31
C GLU A 29 -18.44 -20.89 11.70
N PHE A 30 -18.37 -19.57 11.98
CA PHE A 30 -18.46 -19.08 13.36
C PHE A 30 -19.30 -17.81 13.44
N GLU A 31 -20.33 -17.93 14.28
CA GLU A 31 -21.40 -17.01 14.65
C GLU A 31 -20.95 -15.68 15.29
N ASN A 32 -21.87 -14.71 15.21
CA ASN A 32 -21.82 -13.38 15.83
C ASN A 32 -22.01 -13.44 17.36
N ASP A 33 -21.32 -12.58 18.15
CA ASP A 33 -21.90 -11.94 19.35
C ASP A 33 -21.01 -10.79 19.94
N PRO A 34 -21.52 -9.91 20.86
CA PRO A 34 -21.39 -8.46 20.76
C PRO A 34 -20.86 -7.86 22.08
N VAL A 35 -19.53 -7.76 22.26
CA VAL A 35 -18.96 -7.30 23.56
C VAL A 35 -18.01 -6.10 23.43
N VAL A 36 -17.96 -5.44 22.28
CA VAL A 36 -16.94 -4.39 22.02
C VAL A 36 -17.26 -3.02 22.66
N PHE A 37 -18.37 -2.87 23.40
CA PHE A 37 -18.83 -1.53 23.85
C PHE A 37 -18.59 -1.14 25.32
N ALA A 38 -17.79 -1.87 26.10
CA ALA A 38 -17.59 -1.51 27.51
C ALA A 38 -16.14 -1.70 28.00
N ALA A 39 -15.21 -0.85 27.56
CA ALA A 39 -13.93 -0.67 28.24
C ALA A 39 -13.23 0.64 27.80
N LEU A 40 -13.77 1.79 28.21
CA LEU A 40 -13.07 3.09 28.08
C LEU A 40 -12.73 3.75 29.42
N ASP A 41 -13.11 3.13 30.55
CA ASP A 41 -12.82 3.66 31.89
C ASP A 41 -11.92 2.70 32.68
N ALA A 42 -10.65 2.61 32.30
CA ALA A 42 -9.52 2.24 33.16
C ALA A 42 -8.22 2.17 32.35
N ILE A 43 -7.44 3.26 32.31
CA ILE A 43 -6.02 3.18 31.91
C ILE A 43 -5.18 3.51 33.15
N PRO A 44 -4.49 2.53 33.78
CA PRO A 44 -3.57 2.82 34.86
C PRO A 44 -2.30 3.47 34.32
N VAL A 45 -1.76 4.42 35.09
CA VAL A 45 -0.43 5.00 34.92
C VAL A 45 0.61 3.89 35.03
N GLY A 46 1.22 3.47 33.91
CA GLY A 46 2.27 2.46 33.92
C GLY A 46 2.62 1.73 32.62
N ILE A 47 2.14 2.16 31.45
CA ILE A 47 2.45 1.48 30.17
C ILE A 47 3.82 1.94 29.66
N MET A 48 4.79 1.03 29.59
CA MET A 48 6.10 1.25 28.96
C MET A 48 5.94 1.51 27.45
N PRO A 49 6.80 2.34 26.83
CA PRO A 49 6.61 2.83 25.46
C PRO A 49 6.57 1.74 24.36
N GLU A 50 7.06 0.53 24.62
CA GLU A 50 6.96 -0.58 23.66
C GLU A 50 5.54 -1.15 23.48
N ASP A 51 4.60 -0.91 24.40
CA ASP A 51 3.28 -1.58 24.41
C ASP A 51 2.13 -0.74 23.79
N LEU A 52 2.46 0.40 23.18
CA LEU A 52 1.53 1.21 22.37
C LEU A 52 1.02 0.51 21.09
N SER A 53 1.51 -0.71 20.83
CA SER A 53 1.13 -1.53 19.67
C SER A 53 -0.21 -2.27 19.82
N LEU A 54 -0.75 -2.30 21.04
CA LEU A 54 -2.01 -2.99 21.36
C LEU A 54 -3.18 -2.04 21.60
N ILE A 55 -3.01 -0.72 21.51
CA ILE A 55 -4.12 0.23 21.68
C ILE A 55 -5.01 0.19 20.43
N PRO A 56 -6.28 -0.26 20.53
CA PRO A 56 -7.23 -0.13 19.44
C PRO A 56 -7.34 1.36 19.09
N GLY A 57 -6.97 1.71 17.86
CA GLY A 57 -7.03 3.11 17.41
C GLY A 57 -5.68 3.78 17.14
N HIS A 58 -4.55 3.15 17.44
CA HIS A 58 -3.23 3.75 17.23
C HIS A 58 -2.55 3.29 15.92
N ILE A 59 -2.04 4.25 15.13
CA ILE A 59 -1.27 3.97 13.90
C ILE A 59 0.22 3.92 14.26
N LYS A 60 0.85 2.74 14.16
CA LYS A 60 2.30 2.60 14.37
C LYS A 60 3.08 3.23 13.21
N ARG A 61 3.74 4.35 13.51
CA ARG A 61 4.52 5.18 12.57
C ARG A 61 5.95 4.64 12.35
N LEU A 62 6.54 4.99 11.21
CA LEU A 62 7.96 4.72 10.95
C LEU A 62 8.89 5.52 11.87
N THR A 63 9.97 4.87 12.31
CA THR A 63 11.04 5.47 13.09
C THR A 63 12.34 5.59 12.30
N GLU A 64 13.28 6.38 12.81
CA GLU A 64 14.64 6.45 12.28
C GLU A 64 15.36 5.08 12.27
N ALA A 65 15.13 4.27 13.30
CA ALA A 65 15.65 2.91 13.38
C ALA A 65 15.10 2.03 12.25
N ASP A 66 13.84 2.24 11.84
CA ASP A 66 13.24 1.49 10.75
C ASP A 66 13.92 1.77 9.42
N TYR A 67 14.17 3.04 9.12
CA TYR A 67 14.89 3.43 7.91
C TYR A 67 16.31 2.86 7.89
N ARG A 68 17.01 2.85 9.02
CA ARG A 68 18.37 2.28 9.11
C ARG A 68 18.38 0.79 8.85
N ALA A 69 17.48 0.05 9.49
CA ALA A 69 17.38 -1.41 9.34
C ALA A 69 17.08 -1.80 7.88
N VAL A 70 16.13 -1.11 7.24
CA VAL A 70 15.72 -1.41 5.86
C VAL A 70 16.76 -0.94 4.83
N ALA A 71 17.40 0.21 5.05
CA ALA A 71 18.49 0.65 4.19
C ALA A 71 19.67 -0.34 4.23
N ALA A 72 20.02 -0.84 5.41
CA ALA A 72 21.04 -1.86 5.58
C ALA A 72 20.70 -3.17 4.87
N SER A 73 19.45 -3.65 4.95
CA SER A 73 19.04 -4.90 4.28
C SER A 73 19.09 -4.82 2.76
N LEU A 74 18.90 -3.62 2.18
CA LEU A 74 19.04 -3.37 0.75
C LEU A 74 20.47 -3.04 0.32
N GLY A 75 21.35 -2.75 1.28
CA GLY A 75 22.71 -2.27 1.05
C GLY A 75 22.75 -0.88 0.43
N ILE A 76 21.83 0.02 0.82
CA ILE A 76 21.73 1.41 0.33
C ILE A 76 21.97 2.40 1.47
N GLU A 77 22.20 3.67 1.12
CA GLU A 77 22.28 4.73 2.13
C GLU A 77 20.92 5.03 2.76
N VAL A 78 20.91 5.39 4.05
CA VAL A 78 19.70 5.80 4.77
C VAL A 78 19.06 7.02 4.11
N ALA A 79 19.87 8.01 3.70
CA ALA A 79 19.42 9.14 2.90
C ALA A 79 18.72 8.73 1.59
N ALA A 80 19.18 7.68 0.91
CA ALA A 80 18.54 7.19 -0.31
C ALA A 80 17.19 6.56 -0.01
N MET A 81 17.08 5.75 1.06
CA MET A 81 15.80 5.21 1.51
C MET A 81 14.80 6.32 1.84
N LYS A 82 15.21 7.31 2.65
CA LYS A 82 14.35 8.45 3.01
C LYS A 82 13.93 9.28 1.81
N ALA A 83 14.83 9.50 0.86
CA ALA A 83 14.51 10.21 -0.38
C ALA A 83 13.41 9.51 -1.17
N VAL A 84 13.45 8.19 -1.28
CA VAL A 84 12.40 7.43 -1.94
C VAL A 84 11.09 7.50 -1.15
N VAL A 85 11.15 7.30 0.17
CA VAL A 85 9.97 7.36 1.04
C VAL A 85 9.28 8.73 0.95
N ASP A 86 10.00 9.84 0.98
CA ASP A 86 9.45 11.19 0.85
C ASP A 86 8.67 11.40 -0.45
N ILE A 87 9.16 10.81 -1.54
CA ILE A 87 8.56 10.98 -2.86
C ILE A 87 7.34 10.09 -3.04
N GLU A 88 7.37 8.86 -2.51
CA GLU A 88 6.26 7.91 -2.63
C GLU A 88 5.15 8.16 -1.61
N ALA A 89 5.50 8.47 -0.36
CA ALA A 89 4.54 8.73 0.71
C ALA A 89 3.92 10.15 0.65
N GLY A 90 4.58 11.07 -0.06
CA GLY A 90 4.20 12.48 -0.10
C GLY A 90 4.40 13.19 1.25
N PRO A 91 3.93 14.44 1.37
CA PRO A 91 4.26 15.32 2.51
C PRO A 91 3.66 14.89 3.85
N SER A 92 2.69 13.97 3.86
CA SER A 92 2.09 13.47 5.10
C SER A 92 2.78 12.23 5.64
N HIS A 93 3.61 11.55 4.84
CA HIS A 93 4.26 10.28 5.21
C HIS A 93 3.28 9.27 5.80
N GLN A 94 2.03 9.24 5.34
CA GLN A 94 0.96 8.45 5.96
C GLN A 94 0.73 7.15 5.21
N GLY A 95 0.82 6.02 5.91
CA GLY A 95 0.46 4.71 5.39
C GLY A 95 -0.99 4.30 5.65
N PHE A 96 -1.70 5.05 6.52
CA PHE A 96 -3.03 4.72 7.01
C PHE A 96 -3.98 5.90 6.92
N TYR A 97 -5.19 5.63 6.47
CA TYR A 97 -6.33 6.54 6.55
C TYR A 97 -6.96 6.52 7.94
N ALA A 98 -7.10 5.31 8.49
CA ALA A 98 -7.58 5.05 9.83
C ALA A 98 -6.87 3.78 10.36
N PRO A 99 -6.90 3.53 11.68
CA PRO A 99 -6.35 2.31 12.28
C PRO A 99 -6.86 1.05 11.56
N GLY A 100 -5.95 0.20 11.09
CA GLY A 100 -6.27 -1.01 10.32
C GLY A 100 -6.77 -0.78 8.87
N GLN A 101 -6.86 0.48 8.43
CA GLN A 101 -7.26 0.88 7.08
C GLN A 101 -6.10 1.62 6.39
N PRO A 102 -5.27 0.91 5.62
CA PRO A 102 -4.18 1.54 4.88
C PRO A 102 -4.73 2.56 3.88
N ILE A 103 -3.91 3.53 3.49
CA ILE A 103 -4.22 4.35 2.32
C ILE A 103 -4.31 3.41 1.10
N ILE A 104 -5.36 3.54 0.32
CA ILE A 104 -5.56 2.74 -0.88
C ILE A 104 -5.94 3.56 -2.10
N ASN A 105 -5.73 2.98 -3.27
CA ASN A 105 -6.28 3.45 -4.52
C ASN A 105 -6.82 2.27 -5.33
N PHE A 106 -8.14 2.10 -5.36
CA PHE A 106 -8.79 1.05 -6.13
C PHE A 106 -8.91 1.44 -7.60
N ASP A 107 -8.34 0.63 -8.49
CA ASP A 107 -8.32 0.86 -9.94
C ASP A 107 -9.37 0.01 -10.65
N LEU A 108 -10.44 0.67 -11.13
CA LEU A 108 -11.53 0.00 -11.84
C LEU A 108 -11.08 -0.66 -13.15
N THR A 109 -10.12 -0.05 -13.86
CA THR A 109 -9.61 -0.60 -15.11
C THR A 109 -8.85 -1.90 -14.82
N MET A 110 -8.06 -1.89 -13.76
CA MET A 110 -7.34 -3.07 -13.29
C MET A 110 -8.29 -4.15 -12.79
N PHE A 111 -9.32 -3.78 -12.03
CA PHE A 111 -10.36 -4.69 -11.54
C PHE A 111 -11.05 -5.42 -12.70
N ARG A 112 -11.51 -4.67 -13.71
CA ARG A 112 -12.11 -5.25 -14.93
C ARG A 112 -11.15 -6.20 -15.65
N ARG A 113 -9.88 -5.81 -15.79
CA ARG A 113 -8.85 -6.61 -16.48
C ARG A 113 -8.49 -7.88 -15.71
N ILE A 114 -8.46 -7.84 -14.39
CA ILE A 114 -8.16 -9.01 -13.55
C ILE A 114 -9.38 -9.93 -13.51
N ALA A 115 -10.59 -9.38 -13.33
CA ALA A 115 -11.84 -10.13 -13.37
C ALA A 115 -11.97 -10.93 -14.68
N ALA A 116 -11.76 -10.29 -15.83
CA ALA A 116 -11.79 -10.94 -17.13
C ALA A 116 -10.76 -12.08 -17.25
N ARG A 117 -9.54 -11.88 -16.73
CA ARG A 117 -8.49 -12.92 -16.73
C ARG A 117 -8.81 -14.10 -15.82
N ARG A 118 -9.57 -13.87 -14.73
CA ARG A 118 -9.98 -14.89 -13.75
C ARG A 118 -11.36 -15.49 -14.05
N GLY A 119 -12.01 -15.10 -15.15
CA GLY A 119 -13.35 -15.60 -15.51
C GLY A 119 -14.50 -15.04 -14.66
N VAL A 120 -14.26 -13.96 -13.89
CA VAL A 120 -15.28 -13.35 -13.02
C VAL A 120 -16.20 -12.44 -13.86
N ASN A 121 -17.47 -12.80 -13.97
CA ASN A 121 -18.47 -12.02 -14.72
C ASN A 121 -18.98 -10.84 -13.90
N LEU A 122 -18.58 -9.62 -14.27
CA LEU A 122 -18.97 -8.41 -13.56
C LEU A 122 -20.38 -7.88 -13.92
N THR A 123 -21.02 -8.41 -14.97
CA THR A 123 -22.29 -7.88 -15.51
C THR A 123 -23.43 -7.85 -14.48
N PRO A 124 -23.67 -8.91 -13.69
CA PRO A 124 -24.76 -8.93 -12.71
C PRO A 124 -24.62 -7.85 -11.63
N TYR A 125 -23.40 -7.43 -11.34
CA TYR A 125 -23.08 -6.54 -10.23
C TYR A 125 -23.22 -5.05 -10.58
N THR A 126 -23.41 -4.72 -11.86
CA THR A 126 -23.51 -3.32 -12.33
C THR A 126 -24.61 -2.51 -11.63
N ARG A 127 -25.71 -3.16 -11.23
CA ARG A 127 -26.83 -2.52 -10.53
C ARG A 127 -26.74 -2.61 -9.00
N THR A 128 -26.20 -3.71 -8.47
CA THR A 128 -26.14 -4.00 -7.02
C THR A 128 -24.88 -3.46 -6.35
N HIS A 129 -23.80 -3.20 -7.12
CA HIS A 129 -22.50 -2.74 -6.61
C HIS A 129 -22.03 -1.48 -7.34
N GLN A 130 -22.91 -0.48 -7.42
CA GLN A 130 -22.66 0.75 -8.18
C GLN A 130 -21.41 1.50 -7.70
N GLU A 131 -21.09 1.37 -6.40
CA GLU A 131 -19.89 1.91 -5.77
C GLU A 131 -18.63 1.53 -6.55
N VAL A 132 -18.47 0.26 -6.96
CA VAL A 132 -17.29 -0.24 -7.68
C VAL A 132 -17.05 0.55 -8.97
N PHE A 133 -18.13 0.77 -9.71
CA PHE A 133 -18.13 1.32 -11.07
C PHE A 133 -18.19 2.85 -11.12
N ALA A 134 -18.41 3.49 -9.97
CA ALA A 134 -18.45 4.94 -9.84
C ALA A 134 -17.10 5.53 -9.39
N ARG A 135 -16.97 6.86 -9.47
CA ARG A 135 -15.87 7.58 -8.82
C ARG A 135 -16.04 7.53 -7.28
N PRO A 136 -14.94 7.61 -6.49
CA PRO A 136 -15.04 7.71 -5.04
C PRO A 136 -16.02 8.81 -4.59
N ASN A 137 -17.05 8.44 -3.85
CA ASN A 137 -18.09 9.36 -3.42
C ASN A 137 -17.72 10.05 -2.10
N VAL A 138 -17.00 11.16 -2.21
CA VAL A 138 -16.55 11.95 -1.05
C VAL A 138 -17.72 12.52 -0.24
N ARG A 139 -18.83 12.88 -0.90
CA ARG A 139 -20.01 13.45 -0.23
C ARG A 139 -20.64 12.45 0.73
N THR A 140 -20.74 11.18 0.33
CA THR A 140 -21.33 10.12 1.16
C THR A 140 -20.35 9.62 2.21
N TYR A 141 -19.07 9.45 1.86
CA TYR A 141 -18.10 8.79 2.74
C TYR A 141 -17.14 9.76 3.46
N GLY A 142 -17.44 11.07 3.42
CA GLY A 142 -16.73 12.14 4.14
C GLY A 142 -15.34 12.50 3.61
N SER A 143 -14.65 11.57 2.93
CA SER A 143 -13.29 11.79 2.43
C SER A 143 -13.01 10.98 1.16
N MET A 144 -11.92 11.33 0.45
CA MET A 144 -11.45 10.57 -0.70
C MET A 144 -11.11 9.12 -0.32
N GLN A 145 -10.40 8.93 0.78
CA GLN A 145 -10.04 7.59 1.26
C GLN A 145 -11.26 6.81 1.76
N GLY A 146 -12.21 7.45 2.45
CA GLY A 146 -13.49 6.82 2.80
C GLY A 146 -14.23 6.31 1.55
N GLY A 147 -14.25 7.11 0.49
CA GLY A 147 -14.79 6.71 -0.81
C GLY A 147 -14.03 5.54 -1.44
N GLN A 148 -12.69 5.54 -1.43
CA GLN A 148 -11.89 4.42 -1.95
C GLN A 148 -12.12 3.14 -1.14
N GLN A 149 -12.20 3.23 0.18
CA GLN A 149 -12.47 2.10 1.07
C GLN A 149 -13.86 1.51 0.84
N ALA A 150 -14.86 2.34 0.54
CA ALA A 150 -16.19 1.86 0.15
C ALA A 150 -16.17 1.12 -1.20
N ARG A 151 -15.44 1.66 -2.19
CA ARG A 151 -15.26 1.00 -3.49
C ARG A 151 -14.56 -0.35 -3.37
N LEU A 152 -13.49 -0.40 -2.57
CA LEU A 152 -12.79 -1.64 -2.29
C LEU A 152 -13.70 -2.66 -1.63
N ARG A 153 -14.45 -2.28 -0.58
CA ARG A 153 -15.39 -3.20 0.10
C ARG A 153 -16.45 -3.75 -0.85
N ALA A 154 -17.04 -2.89 -1.68
CA ALA A 154 -18.01 -3.34 -2.69
C ALA A 154 -17.36 -4.25 -3.74
N ALA A 155 -16.11 -4.00 -4.14
CA ALA A 155 -15.39 -4.89 -5.07
C ALA A 155 -15.03 -6.23 -4.40
N TRP A 156 -14.73 -6.20 -3.11
CA TRP A 156 -14.39 -7.37 -2.30
C TRP A 156 -15.56 -8.33 -2.15
N ASP A 157 -16.78 -7.79 -2.07
CA ASP A 157 -18.03 -8.57 -2.03
C ASP A 157 -18.29 -9.32 -3.34
N ILE A 158 -17.81 -8.77 -4.47
CA ILE A 158 -17.87 -9.45 -5.77
C ILE A 158 -16.82 -10.55 -5.87
N ASP A 159 -15.55 -10.19 -5.64
CA ASP A 159 -14.43 -11.12 -5.62
C ASP A 159 -13.25 -10.49 -4.86
N SER A 160 -12.93 -11.06 -3.70
CA SER A 160 -11.89 -10.56 -2.79
C SER A 160 -10.50 -10.53 -3.43
N VAL A 161 -10.18 -11.52 -4.25
CA VAL A 161 -8.85 -11.69 -4.85
C VAL A 161 -8.67 -10.67 -5.97
N VAL A 162 -9.64 -10.54 -6.86
CA VAL A 162 -9.65 -9.51 -7.91
C VAL A 162 -9.59 -8.12 -7.29
N ALA A 163 -10.37 -7.86 -6.24
CA ALA A 163 -10.42 -6.57 -5.57
C ALA A 163 -9.07 -6.19 -4.94
N ALA A 164 -8.44 -7.13 -4.23
CA ALA A 164 -7.16 -6.90 -3.59
C ALA A 164 -6.02 -6.71 -4.61
N GLU A 165 -5.98 -7.51 -5.67
CA GLU A 165 -4.97 -7.36 -6.73
C GLU A 165 -5.15 -6.06 -7.54
N ALA A 166 -6.39 -5.58 -7.70
CA ALA A 166 -6.72 -4.34 -8.41
C ALA A 166 -6.50 -3.06 -7.59
N THR A 167 -5.97 -3.18 -6.37
CA THR A 167 -5.81 -2.07 -5.44
C THR A 167 -4.33 -1.77 -5.22
N PHE A 168 -4.00 -0.48 -5.12
CA PHE A 168 -2.70 -0.01 -4.64
C PHE A 168 -2.79 0.25 -3.13
N TRP A 169 -1.79 -0.23 -2.39
CA TRP A 169 -1.86 -0.34 -0.93
C TRP A 169 -0.74 0.42 -0.21
N GLY A 170 -1.11 1.03 0.91
CA GLY A 170 -0.21 1.60 1.90
C GLY A 170 0.56 2.83 1.43
N MET A 171 1.54 3.21 2.24
CA MET A 171 2.40 4.38 2.05
C MET A 171 3.08 4.41 0.69
N PHE A 172 3.48 3.25 0.18
CA PHE A 172 4.28 3.12 -1.05
C PHE A 172 3.42 2.84 -2.28
N GLN A 173 2.09 2.77 -2.12
CA GLN A 173 1.14 2.48 -3.19
C GLN A 173 1.54 1.26 -4.02
N ILE A 174 1.87 0.15 -3.37
CA ILE A 174 2.22 -1.11 -4.04
C ILE A 174 0.95 -1.75 -4.58
N GLY A 175 0.93 -2.07 -5.87
CA GLY A 175 -0.19 -2.76 -6.49
C GLY A 175 -0.31 -4.19 -5.98
N GLY A 176 -1.49 -4.59 -5.51
CA GLY A 176 -1.72 -5.90 -4.88
C GLY A 176 -1.41 -7.08 -5.80
N PHE A 177 -1.45 -6.89 -7.12
CA PHE A 177 -0.98 -7.87 -8.11
C PHE A 177 0.53 -8.19 -8.03
N ASN A 178 1.31 -7.48 -7.19
CA ASN A 178 2.73 -7.76 -6.91
C ASN A 178 2.95 -8.37 -5.52
N TRP A 179 1.92 -8.92 -4.87
CA TRP A 179 2.02 -9.44 -3.50
C TRP A 179 3.15 -10.47 -3.34
N ASP A 180 3.39 -11.28 -4.36
CA ASP A 180 4.43 -12.31 -4.44
C ASP A 180 5.85 -11.72 -4.38
N LYS A 181 6.04 -10.55 -5.01
CA LYS A 181 7.31 -9.81 -4.99
C LYS A 181 7.58 -9.09 -3.68
N CYS A 182 6.57 -8.94 -2.82
CA CYS A 182 6.68 -8.28 -1.51
C CYS A 182 7.12 -9.25 -0.39
N GLY A 183 7.42 -10.51 -0.72
CA GLY A 183 7.72 -11.54 0.28
C GLY A 183 6.52 -11.91 1.15
N ALA A 184 5.30 -11.70 0.65
CA ALA A 184 4.09 -12.20 1.30
C ALA A 184 3.86 -13.67 0.94
N LYS A 185 3.31 -14.44 1.88
CA LYS A 185 3.05 -15.89 1.68
C LYS A 185 1.82 -16.16 0.81
N SER A 186 0.89 -15.21 0.80
CA SER A 186 -0.35 -15.23 0.04
C SER A 186 -0.85 -13.79 -0.14
N LEU A 187 -1.89 -13.60 -0.96
CA LEU A 187 -2.54 -12.30 -1.08
C LEU A 187 -3.19 -11.86 0.25
N ASP A 188 -3.76 -12.79 1.01
CA ASP A 188 -4.33 -12.50 2.34
C ASP A 188 -3.23 -12.07 3.32
N ASP A 189 -2.07 -12.72 3.28
CA ASP A 189 -0.91 -12.32 4.08
C ASP A 189 -0.44 -10.91 3.71
N PHE A 190 -0.40 -10.59 2.41
CA PHE A 190 -0.09 -9.25 1.92
C PHE A 190 -1.08 -8.20 2.47
N VAL A 191 -2.38 -8.44 2.35
CA VAL A 191 -3.42 -7.52 2.85
C VAL A 191 -3.30 -7.35 4.36
N ARG A 192 -3.14 -8.45 5.10
CA ARG A 192 -2.97 -8.45 6.55
C ARG A 192 -1.76 -7.62 6.99
N ARG A 193 -0.61 -7.79 6.32
CA ARG A 193 0.62 -7.02 6.61
C ARG A 193 0.45 -5.55 6.24
N MET A 194 -0.21 -5.23 5.12
CA MET A 194 -0.50 -3.84 4.70
C MET A 194 -1.34 -3.10 5.73
N ARG A 195 -2.24 -3.81 6.42
CA ARG A 195 -3.13 -3.28 7.47
C ARG A 195 -2.50 -3.22 8.86
N ARG A 196 -1.34 -3.83 9.08
CA ARG A 196 -0.75 -4.00 10.41
C ARG A 196 0.01 -2.76 10.90
N SER A 197 0.95 -2.24 10.12
CA SER A 197 1.76 -1.08 10.53
C SER A 197 2.50 -0.45 9.35
N GLU A 198 2.99 0.79 9.51
CA GLU A 198 3.82 1.41 8.47
C GLU A 198 5.15 0.69 8.31
N ARG A 199 5.65 0.06 9.39
CA ARG A 199 6.85 -0.78 9.32
C ARG A 199 6.67 -1.96 8.37
N GLU A 200 5.55 -2.67 8.47
CA GLU A 200 5.24 -3.79 7.57
C GLU A 200 5.10 -3.31 6.12
N GLN A 201 4.51 -2.12 5.90
CA GLN A 201 4.46 -1.50 4.57
C GLN A 201 5.87 -1.21 4.03
N LEU A 202 6.77 -0.70 4.88
CA LEU A 202 8.17 -0.43 4.51
C LEU A 202 8.95 -1.72 4.22
N ASP A 203 8.77 -2.77 5.01
CA ASP A 203 9.43 -4.06 4.78
C ASP A 203 8.96 -4.71 3.47
N MET A 204 7.66 -4.67 3.17
CA MET A 204 7.12 -5.18 1.89
C MET A 204 7.60 -4.35 0.69
N PHE A 205 7.76 -3.04 0.87
CA PHE A 205 8.34 -2.16 -0.13
C PHE A 205 9.81 -2.47 -0.40
N ALA A 206 10.59 -2.72 0.65
CA ALA A 206 11.98 -3.10 0.52
C ALA A 206 12.13 -4.43 -0.21
N GLU A 207 11.33 -5.45 0.14
CA GLU A 207 11.38 -6.73 -0.55
C GLU A 207 10.96 -6.57 -2.02
N PHE A 208 9.93 -5.76 -2.32
CA PHE A 208 9.57 -5.44 -3.70
C PHE A 208 10.72 -4.79 -4.49
N ILE A 209 11.43 -3.81 -3.90
CA ILE A 209 12.60 -3.17 -4.53
C ILE A 209 13.69 -4.21 -4.82
N LYS A 210 13.93 -5.12 -3.88
CA LYS A 210 14.96 -6.15 -3.98
C LYS A 210 14.61 -7.17 -5.06
N THR A 211 13.42 -7.76 -5.00
CA THR A 211 12.96 -8.80 -5.95
C THR A 211 12.76 -8.26 -7.36
N SER A 212 12.39 -6.98 -7.49
CA SER A 212 12.29 -6.30 -8.80
C SER A 212 13.65 -5.82 -9.34
N GLY A 213 14.76 -6.08 -8.64
CA GLY A 213 16.10 -5.68 -9.08
C GLY A 213 16.35 -4.17 -9.07
N LEU A 214 15.52 -3.41 -8.36
CA LEU A 214 15.59 -1.94 -8.30
C LEU A 214 16.62 -1.44 -7.27
N ALA A 215 16.97 -2.27 -6.29
CA ALA A 215 17.94 -1.92 -5.24
C ALA A 215 19.27 -1.40 -5.81
N ARG A 216 19.75 -2.00 -6.91
CA ARG A 216 21.00 -1.59 -7.57
C ARG A 216 21.00 -0.14 -8.03
N HIS A 217 19.83 0.38 -8.45
CA HIS A 217 19.70 1.76 -8.91
C HIS A 217 19.74 2.75 -7.75
N LEU A 218 19.23 2.34 -6.58
CA LEU A 218 19.39 3.13 -5.36
C LEU A 218 20.84 3.15 -4.86
N ARG A 219 21.54 2.01 -4.92
CA ARG A 219 22.97 1.93 -4.54
C ARG A 219 23.87 2.84 -5.39
N SER A 220 23.59 2.91 -6.69
CA SER A 220 24.35 3.76 -7.62
C SER A 220 23.75 5.16 -7.79
N HIS A 221 22.73 5.52 -7.01
CA HIS A 221 21.99 6.79 -7.12
C HIS A 221 21.49 7.09 -8.54
N ASN A 222 21.17 6.06 -9.33
CA ASN A 222 20.56 6.19 -10.63
C ASN A 222 19.04 6.40 -10.49
N TRP A 223 18.66 7.62 -10.13
CA TRP A 223 17.28 8.01 -9.85
C TRP A 223 16.35 7.88 -11.06
N GLU A 224 16.88 8.06 -12.27
CA GLU A 224 16.13 7.87 -13.50
C GLU A 224 15.74 6.41 -13.71
N ALA A 225 16.71 5.50 -13.61
CA ALA A 225 16.45 4.08 -13.77
C ALA A 225 15.54 3.54 -12.65
N PHE A 226 15.74 4.00 -11.41
CA PHE A 226 14.85 3.64 -10.30
C PHE A 226 13.42 4.14 -10.55
N ALA A 227 13.24 5.43 -10.83
CA ALA A 227 11.91 6.02 -11.04
C ALA A 227 11.21 5.43 -12.27
N ARG A 228 11.94 5.13 -13.35
CA ARG A 228 11.37 4.43 -14.51
C ARG A 228 10.91 3.02 -14.17
N GLY A 229 11.70 2.29 -13.39
CA GLY A 229 11.38 0.93 -12.96
C GLY A 229 10.20 0.87 -11.99
N TYR A 230 10.15 1.81 -11.03
CA TYR A 230 9.11 1.84 -9.99
C TYR A 230 7.82 2.54 -10.44
N ASN A 231 7.92 3.75 -11.00
CA ASN A 231 6.77 4.57 -11.38
C ASN A 231 6.35 4.40 -12.86
N GLY A 232 7.11 3.63 -13.65
CA GLY A 232 6.83 3.36 -15.05
C GLY A 232 7.28 4.45 -16.04
N PRO A 233 6.95 4.32 -17.34
CA PRO A 233 7.48 5.17 -18.41
C PRO A 233 7.08 6.65 -18.28
N GLY A 234 6.02 6.96 -17.54
CA GLY A 234 5.58 8.33 -17.26
C GLY A 234 6.41 9.08 -16.19
N TYR A 235 7.47 8.46 -15.63
CA TYR A 235 8.19 8.99 -14.48
C TYR A 235 8.78 10.38 -14.71
N ALA A 236 9.33 10.62 -15.92
CA ALA A 236 10.05 11.84 -16.25
C ALA A 236 9.12 13.07 -16.24
N ARG A 237 7.94 12.94 -16.84
CA ARG A 237 6.90 13.99 -16.87
C ARG A 237 6.44 14.40 -15.47
N ARG A 238 6.54 13.50 -14.49
CA ARG A 238 6.17 13.75 -13.08
C ARG A 238 7.34 14.17 -12.21
N GLY A 239 8.55 14.24 -12.78
CA GLY A 239 9.76 14.66 -12.08
C GLY A 239 10.15 13.74 -10.92
N TYR A 240 9.78 12.45 -10.95
CA TYR A 240 10.08 11.54 -9.84
C TYR A 240 11.59 11.47 -9.56
N HIS A 241 12.38 11.18 -10.60
CA HIS A 241 13.84 11.15 -10.55
C HIS A 241 14.48 12.44 -10.00
N THR A 242 14.10 13.62 -10.49
CA THR A 242 14.66 14.90 -10.02
C THR A 242 14.27 15.20 -8.57
N ARG A 243 13.03 14.88 -8.18
CA ARG A 243 12.57 15.06 -6.81
C ARG A 243 13.28 14.11 -5.84
N MET A 244 13.50 12.84 -6.21
CA MET A 244 14.28 11.89 -5.42
C MET A 244 15.73 12.36 -5.26
N ALA A 245 16.37 12.80 -6.35
CA ALA A 245 17.75 13.31 -6.30
C ALA A 245 17.90 14.54 -5.37
N SER A 246 16.92 15.45 -5.43
CA SER A 246 16.87 16.63 -4.55
C SER A 246 16.67 16.23 -3.08
N ALA A 247 15.71 15.33 -2.80
CA ALA A 247 15.45 14.84 -1.45
C ALA A 247 16.68 14.12 -0.87
N TYR A 248 17.34 13.28 -1.65
CA TYR A 248 18.59 12.61 -1.27
C TYR A 248 19.66 13.62 -0.85
N THR A 249 19.88 14.65 -1.68
CA THR A 249 20.85 15.70 -1.38
C THR A 249 20.53 16.39 -0.04
N GLN A 250 19.26 16.70 0.21
CA GLN A 250 18.84 17.31 1.48
C GLN A 250 19.11 16.40 2.68
N TYR A 251 18.81 15.11 2.58
CA TYR A 251 19.11 14.15 3.65
C TYR A 251 20.60 13.96 3.89
N LYS A 252 21.41 13.89 2.83
CA LYS A 252 22.88 13.84 2.95
C LYS A 252 23.45 15.05 3.68
N GLN A 253 22.89 16.25 3.48
CA GLN A 253 23.34 17.43 4.21
C GLN A 253 22.92 17.40 5.69
N LYS A 254 21.75 16.84 5.99
CA LYS A 254 21.29 16.67 7.38
C LYS A 254 22.12 15.65 8.15
N GLU A 255 22.61 14.59 7.50
CA GLU A 255 23.48 13.58 8.14
C GLU A 255 24.88 14.12 8.51
N LYS A 256 25.31 15.21 7.87
CA LYS A 256 26.63 15.85 8.12
C LYS A 256 26.61 16.87 9.27
N LYS A 257 25.43 17.27 9.72
CA LYS A 257 25.22 18.21 10.82
C LYS A 257 25.02 17.45 12.11
#